data_AF-A0A969ZM59-F1
#
_entry.id   AF-A0A969ZM59-F1
#
_cell.length_a   1.000
_cell.length_b   1.000
_cell.length_c   1.000
_cell.angle_alpha   90.00
_cell.angle_beta   90.00
_cell.angle_gamma   90.00
#
_symmetry.space_group_name_H-M   'P 1'
#
loop_
_entity.id
_entity.type
_entity.pdbx_description
1 polymer ?
#
loop_
_entity_poly.entity_id
_entity_poly.type
_entity_poly.pdbx_seq_one_letter_code
_entity_poly.pdbx_strand_id
1 'polypeptide(L)'
;MNALLLIDFGSTYTKLTAVDIDKHEIIAHAKSLTTVQSDIMIGFNKAYELMKEKCKGIELEFKEMLACSSAAGGLRMVAVGLVPDLTAEAAKRAALGAGSRVLEVYSHELSRSEMKDMIEKKP
;
A
#
# COMPACT_ATOMS: atom_id res chain seq x y z
N MET A 1 -4.15 22.42 17.42
CA MET A 1 -4.66 21.10 17.86
C MET A 1 -3.68 20.04 17.38
N ASN A 2 -3.41 19.00 18.17
CA ASN A 2 -2.43 17.97 17.82
C ASN A 2 -3.09 16.84 17.03
N ALA A 3 -3.10 16.94 15.70
CA ALA A 3 -3.80 15.99 14.84
C ALA A 3 -2.85 15.09 14.03
N LEU A 4 -3.27 13.84 13.83
CA LEU A 4 -2.71 12.93 12.82
C LEU A 4 -3.70 12.75 11.68
N LEU A 5 -3.16 12.55 10.47
CA LEU A 5 -3.94 12.09 9.34
C LEU A 5 -3.54 10.65 8.99
N LEU A 6 -4.47 9.73 9.21
CA LEU A 6 -4.32 8.31 8.85
C LEU A 6 -4.89 8.08 7.46
N ILE A 7 -4.10 7.45 6.59
CA ILE A 7 -4.44 7.22 5.19
C ILE A 7 -4.39 5.72 4.89
N ASP A 8 -5.48 5.18 4.35
CA ASP A 8 -5.54 3.82 3.82
C ASP A 8 -5.82 3.88 2.32
N PHE A 9 -4.78 3.58 1.52
CA PHE A 9 -4.92 3.36 0.08
C PHE A 9 -5.40 1.93 -0.16
N GLY A 10 -6.72 1.73 -0.09
CA GLY A 10 -7.34 0.45 -0.37
C GLY A 10 -7.39 0.11 -1.87
N SER A 11 -7.66 -1.14 -2.22
CA SER A 11 -7.86 -1.56 -3.62
C SER A 11 -9.08 -0.89 -4.29
N THR A 12 -10.08 -0.49 -3.50
CA THR A 12 -11.31 0.16 -4.00
C THR A 12 -11.45 1.61 -3.54
N TYR A 13 -11.11 1.91 -2.29
CA TYR A 13 -11.26 3.24 -1.72
C TYR A 13 -9.97 3.73 -1.05
N THR A 14 -9.61 4.98 -1.33
CA THR A 14 -8.65 5.73 -0.52
C THR A 14 -9.43 6.38 0.62
N LYS A 15 -9.07 6.06 1.85
CA LYS A 15 -9.75 6.50 3.07
C LYS A 15 -8.82 7.38 3.88
N LEU A 16 -9.33 8.49 4.39
CA LEU A 16 -8.61 9.44 5.22
C LEU A 16 -9.37 9.62 6.54
N THR A 17 -8.64 9.57 7.65
CA THR A 17 -9.16 9.78 9.00
C THR A 17 -8.27 10.76 9.75
N ALA A 18 -8.83 11.90 10.12
CA ALA A 18 -8.19 12.89 10.98
C ALA A 18 -8.49 12.54 12.45
N VAL A 19 -7.45 12.47 13.29
CA VAL A 19 -7.56 12.08 14.71
C VAL A 19 -6.86 13.11 15.58
N ASP A 20 -7.53 13.59 16.63
CA ASP A 20 -6.91 14.38 17.70
C ASP A 20 -6.24 13.42 18.69
N ILE A 21 -4.92 13.49 18.80
CA ILE A 21 -4.15 12.59 19.67
C ILE A 21 -4.36 12.95 21.15
N ASP A 22 -4.49 14.24 21.46
CA ASP A 22 -4.56 14.68 22.84
C ASP A 22 -5.93 14.30 23.45
N LYS A 23 -7.00 14.43 22.65
CA LYS A 23 -8.36 14.06 23.05
C LYS A 23 -8.74 12.61 22.77
N HIS A 24 -7.93 11.90 21.97
CA HIS A 24 -8.21 10.53 21.53
C HIS A 24 -9.53 10.39 20.74
N GLU A 25 -9.82 11.37 19.89
CA GLU A 25 -11.08 11.46 19.15
C GLU A 25 -10.87 11.52 17.62
N ILE A 26 -11.80 10.92 16.88
CA ILE A 26 -11.84 11.07 15.42
C ILE A 26 -12.50 12.42 15.11
N ILE A 27 -11.76 13.30 14.44
CA ILE A 27 -12.24 14.62 14.03
C ILE A 27 -13.10 14.49 12.77
N ALA A 28 -12.60 13.77 11.77
CA ALA A 28 -13.30 13.57 10.51
C ALA A 28 -12.81 12.32 9.79
N HIS A 29 -13.71 11.77 8.97
CA HIS A 29 -13.39 10.72 8.03
C HIS A 29 -13.98 11.05 6.64
N ALA A 30 -13.17 10.91 5.59
CA ALA A 30 -13.60 10.95 4.20
C ALA A 30 -13.00 9.79 3.39
N LYS A 31 -13.61 9.51 2.24
CA LYS A 31 -13.12 8.49 1.31
C LYS A 31 -13.44 8.88 -0.13
N SER A 32 -12.63 8.38 -1.06
CA SER A 32 -12.88 8.45 -2.49
C SER A 32 -12.48 7.14 -3.17
N LEU A 33 -12.88 6.92 -4.41
CA LEU A 33 -12.43 5.76 -5.19
C LEU A 33 -10.91 5.81 -5.37
N THR A 34 -10.25 4.68 -5.16
CA THR A 34 -8.81 4.56 -5.44
C THR A 34 -8.58 4.54 -6.94
N THR A 35 -7.64 5.35 -7.40
CA THR A 35 -7.28 5.51 -8.81
C THR A 35 -6.05 4.68 -9.18
N VAL A 36 -6.09 3.38 -8.84
CA VAL A 36 -4.97 2.43 -9.02
C VAL A 36 -4.48 2.34 -10.46
N GLN A 37 -5.39 2.44 -11.43
CA GLN A 37 -5.06 2.33 -12.86
C GLN A 37 -4.38 3.57 -13.44
N SER A 38 -4.37 4.69 -12.69
CA SER A 38 -3.73 5.93 -13.10
C SER A 38 -2.77 6.40 -12.01
N ASP A 39 -3.17 7.38 -11.20
CA ASP A 39 -2.39 7.91 -10.09
C ASP A 39 -3.24 7.93 -8.83
N ILE A 40 -2.82 7.19 -7.80
CA ILE A 40 -3.50 7.08 -6.51
C ILE A 40 -3.67 8.44 -5.79
N MET A 41 -2.84 9.43 -6.13
CA MET A 41 -2.95 10.79 -5.59
C MET A 41 -4.24 11.49 -6.03
N ILE A 42 -4.83 11.09 -7.16
CA ILE A 42 -6.12 11.61 -7.60
C ILE A 42 -7.22 11.22 -6.61
N GLY A 43 -7.28 9.94 -6.22
CA GLY A 43 -8.22 9.44 -5.21
C GLY A 43 -7.97 10.06 -3.83
N PHE A 44 -6.69 10.19 -3.43
CA PHE A 44 -6.30 10.87 -2.20
C PHE A 44 -6.80 12.31 -2.16
N ASN A 45 -6.50 13.12 -3.19
CA ASN A 45 -6.87 14.53 -3.24
C ASN A 45 -8.39 14.72 -3.19
N LYS A 46 -9.16 13.88 -3.90
CA LYS A 46 -10.63 13.89 -3.81
C LYS A 46 -11.13 13.60 -2.40
N ALA A 47 -10.56 12.60 -1.72
CA ALA A 47 -10.92 12.29 -0.34
C ALA A 47 -10.49 13.41 0.63
N TYR A 48 -9.33 14.03 0.38
CA TYR A 48 -8.79 15.11 1.19
C TYR A 48 -9.65 16.37 1.11
N GLU A 49 -10.11 16.77 -0.08
CA GLU A 49 -11.03 17.89 -0.24
C GLU A 49 -12.38 17.62 0.46
N LEU A 50 -12.94 16.41 0.34
CA LEU A 50 -14.15 16.02 1.09
C LEU A 50 -13.93 16.08 2.62
N MET A 51 -12.72 15.78 3.10
CA MET A 51 -12.39 15.87 4.51
C MET A 51 -12.26 17.33 4.96
N LYS A 52 -11.58 18.18 4.19
CA LYS A 52 -11.47 19.63 4.49
C LYS A 52 -12.84 20.27 4.62
N GLU A 53 -13.78 19.93 3.74
CA GLU A 53 -15.15 20.39 3.80
C GLU A 53 -15.84 20.02 5.13
N LYS A 54 -15.64 18.78 5.61
CA LYS A 54 -16.15 18.32 6.91
C LYS A 54 -15.49 19.00 8.11
N CYS A 55 -14.26 19.44 7.94
CA CYS A 55 -13.49 20.12 8.97
C CYS A 55 -13.55 21.65 8.89
N LYS A 56 -14.45 22.22 8.07
CA LYS A 56 -14.61 23.68 7.97
C LYS A 56 -14.86 24.30 9.33
N GLY A 57 -14.08 25.34 9.65
CA GLY A 57 -14.13 26.02 10.96
C GLY A 57 -13.28 25.35 12.05
N ILE A 58 -12.58 24.27 11.73
CA ILE A 58 -11.62 23.62 12.62
C ILE A 58 -10.20 23.95 12.13
N GLU A 59 -9.38 24.54 13.00
CA GLU A 59 -7.96 24.74 12.71
C GLU A 59 -7.22 23.41 12.85
N LEU A 60 -6.97 22.76 11.70
CA LEU A 60 -6.29 21.47 11.60
C LEU A 60 -4.86 21.67 11.12
N GLU A 61 -3.93 21.39 12.01
CA GLU A 61 -2.52 21.23 11.69
C GLU A 61 -2.16 19.75 11.93
N PHE A 62 -1.91 19.02 10.84
CA PHE A 62 -1.46 17.64 10.93
C PHE A 62 0.04 17.61 11.21
N LYS A 63 0.44 17.10 12.37
CA LYS A 63 1.88 16.93 12.67
C LYS A 63 2.51 15.85 11.81
N GLU A 64 1.76 14.77 11.57
CA GLU A 64 2.19 13.66 10.74
C GLU A 64 1.03 13.10 9.91
N MET A 65 1.41 12.51 8.78
CA MET A 65 0.53 11.77 7.89
C MET A 65 1.07 10.34 7.79
N LEU A 66 0.30 9.37 8.29
CA LEU A 66 0.69 7.97 8.27
C LEU A 66 -0.15 7.24 7.24
N ALA A 67 0.52 6.51 6.33
CA ALA A 67 -0.15 5.83 5.23
C ALA A 67 0.13 4.32 5.24
N CYS A 68 -0.91 3.55 4.93
CA CYS A 68 -0.80 2.16 4.51
C CYS A 68 -1.41 2.00 3.11
N SER A 69 -0.97 0.98 2.37
CA SER A 69 -1.46 0.74 1.01
C SER A 69 -1.58 -0.74 0.72
N SER A 70 -2.75 -1.11 0.19
CA SER A 70 -3.02 -2.39 -0.47
C SER A 70 -3.42 -2.20 -1.94
N ALA A 71 -3.56 -0.95 -2.38
CA ALA A 71 -3.80 -0.56 -3.75
C ALA A 71 -2.76 -1.20 -4.69
N ALA A 72 -3.17 -1.49 -5.94
CA ALA A 72 -2.38 -2.21 -6.95
C ALA A 72 -2.15 -3.73 -6.72
N GLY A 73 -2.89 -4.34 -5.78
CA GLY A 73 -2.87 -5.80 -5.60
C GLY A 73 -1.81 -6.28 -4.61
N GLY A 74 -1.34 -5.37 -3.74
CA GLY A 74 -0.28 -5.62 -2.76
C GLY A 74 1.11 -5.67 -3.39
N LEU A 75 2.13 -5.73 -2.52
CA LEU A 75 3.49 -5.99 -2.94
C LEU A 75 3.53 -7.38 -3.58
N ARG A 76 3.67 -7.46 -4.90
CA ARG A 76 3.84 -8.73 -5.61
C ARG A 76 5.34 -8.95 -5.77
N MET A 77 5.77 -10.20 -5.64
CA MET A 77 7.19 -10.53 -5.73
C MET A 77 7.36 -11.90 -6.37
N VAL A 78 8.49 -12.08 -7.03
CA VAL A 78 9.03 -13.39 -7.39
C VAL A 78 10.26 -13.62 -6.52
N ALA A 79 10.43 -14.85 -6.03
CA ALA A 79 11.62 -15.25 -5.30
C ALA A 79 12.53 -16.09 -6.19
N VAL A 80 13.84 -15.82 -6.17
CA VAL A 80 14.84 -16.57 -6.94
C VAL A 80 15.94 -17.02 -6.00
N GLY A 81 16.29 -18.31 -6.03
CA GLY A 81 17.42 -18.88 -5.28
C GLY A 81 18.36 -19.69 -6.15
N LEU A 82 19.53 -20.06 -5.63
CA LEU A 82 20.50 -20.90 -6.33
C LEU A 82 20.12 -22.39 -6.29
N VAL A 83 19.60 -22.85 -5.15
CA VAL A 83 19.12 -24.22 -4.91
C VAL A 83 17.72 -24.21 -4.28
N PRO A 84 16.85 -25.20 -4.60
CA PRO A 84 15.47 -25.26 -4.13
C PRO A 84 15.35 -25.27 -2.60
N ASP A 85 16.05 -26.19 -1.93
CA ASP A 85 15.78 -26.54 -0.53
C ASP A 85 16.29 -25.52 0.49
N LEU A 86 17.18 -24.61 0.09
CA LEU A 86 17.79 -23.62 1.00
C LEU A 86 17.52 -22.21 0.53
N THR A 87 18.13 -21.80 -0.58
CA THR A 87 18.11 -20.39 -0.98
C THR A 87 16.79 -19.95 -1.60
N ALA A 88 16.12 -20.81 -2.38
CA ALA A 88 14.83 -20.48 -2.96
C ALA A 88 13.75 -20.44 -1.87
N GLU A 89 13.79 -21.39 -0.93
CA GLU A 89 12.91 -21.36 0.25
C GLU A 89 13.20 -20.16 1.14
N ALA A 90 14.47 -19.80 1.39
CA ALA A 90 14.82 -18.59 2.14
C ALA A 90 14.30 -17.31 1.47
N ALA A 91 14.47 -17.16 0.16
CA ALA A 91 13.97 -16.02 -0.60
C ALA A 91 12.43 -15.95 -0.55
N LYS A 92 11.75 -17.09 -0.71
CA LYS A 92 10.29 -17.20 -0.57
C LYS A 92 9.82 -16.77 0.83
N ARG A 93 10.50 -17.23 1.88
CA ARG A 93 10.16 -16.88 3.27
C ARG A 93 10.39 -15.40 3.56
N ALA A 94 11.47 -14.82 3.06
CA ALA A 94 11.74 -13.39 3.17
C ALA A 94 10.63 -12.56 2.48
N ALA A 95 10.25 -12.94 1.27
CA ALA A 95 9.17 -12.28 0.53
C ALA A 95 7.82 -12.38 1.27
N LEU A 96 7.47 -13.56 1.79
CA LEU A 96 6.26 -13.73 2.60
C LEU A 96 6.32 -12.93 3.90
N GLY A 97 7.48 -12.87 4.56
CA GLY A 97 7.71 -12.08 5.77
C GLY A 97 7.57 -10.57 5.55
N ALA A 98 7.89 -10.08 4.36
CA ALA A 98 7.64 -8.69 3.95
C ALA A 98 6.16 -8.40 3.66
N GLY A 99 5.26 -9.38 3.79
CA GLY A 99 3.84 -9.26 3.48
C GLY A 99 3.54 -9.27 1.98
N SER A 100 4.49 -9.72 1.15
CA SER A 100 4.29 -9.81 -0.29
C SER A 100 3.47 -11.04 -0.69
N ARG A 101 2.77 -10.94 -1.82
CA ARG A 101 2.21 -12.09 -2.51
C ARG A 101 3.28 -12.65 -3.45
N VAL A 102 3.85 -13.78 -3.07
CA VAL A 102 4.81 -14.52 -3.90
C VAL A 102 4.06 -15.12 -5.11
N LEU A 103 4.37 -14.62 -6.30
CA LEU A 103 3.76 -15.06 -7.56
C LEU A 103 4.37 -16.35 -8.08
N GLU A 104 5.68 -16.50 -7.91
CA GLU A 104 6.45 -17.66 -8.35
C GLU A 104 7.76 -17.77 -7.55
N VAL A 105 8.30 -18.98 -7.49
CA VAL A 105 9.63 -19.25 -6.93
C VAL A 105 10.47 -20.00 -7.95
N TYR A 106 11.59 -19.41 -8.37
CA TYR A 106 12.55 -20.05 -9.26
C TYR A 106 13.81 -20.47 -8.51
N SER A 107 14.52 -21.45 -9.06
CA SER A 107 15.80 -21.91 -8.55
C SER A 107 16.76 -22.25 -9.68
N HIS A 108 18.05 -22.35 -9.39
CA HIS A 108 19.11 -22.56 -10.39
C HIS A 108 19.25 -21.38 -11.36
N GLU A 109 19.92 -21.62 -12.50
CA GLU A 109 20.06 -20.63 -13.56
C GLU A 109 18.72 -20.44 -14.28
N LEU A 110 18.25 -19.18 -14.36
CA LEU A 110 17.00 -18.85 -15.00
C LEU A 110 17.07 -19.10 -16.51
N SER A 111 16.17 -19.94 -17.01
CA SER A 111 15.95 -20.10 -18.43
C SER A 111 15.30 -18.86 -19.04
N ARG A 112 15.42 -18.70 -20.37
CA ARG A 112 14.74 -17.63 -21.10
C ARG A 112 13.21 -17.70 -20.97
N SER A 113 12.65 -18.89 -20.85
CA SER A 113 11.22 -19.11 -20.60
C SER A 113 10.79 -18.57 -19.23
N GLU A 114 11.56 -18.85 -18.18
CA GLU A 114 11.27 -18.38 -16.82
C GLU A 114 11.42 -16.86 -16.71
N MET A 115 12.44 -16.28 -17.35
CA MET A 115 12.57 -14.82 -17.42
C MET A 115 11.37 -14.17 -18.11
N LYS A 116 10.89 -14.76 -19.21
CA LYS A 116 9.71 -14.25 -19.93
C LYS A 116 8.45 -14.33 -19.07
N ASP A 117 8.22 -15.47 -18.43
CA ASP A 117 7.10 -15.70 -17.50
C ASP A 117 7.12 -14.71 -16.32
N MET A 118 8.30 -14.45 -15.74
CA MET A 118 8.48 -13.45 -14.69
C MET A 118 8.09 -12.04 -15.14
N ILE A 119 8.49 -11.63 -16.36
CA ILE A 119 8.14 -10.30 -16.91
C ILE A 119 6.62 -10.20 -17.16
N GLU A 120 5.99 -11.25 -17.68
CA GLU A 120 4.54 -11.28 -17.94
C GLU A 120 3.72 -11.16 -16.65
N LYS A 121 4.20 -11.77 -15.56
CA LYS A 121 3.56 -11.71 -14.22
C LYS A 121 3.56 -10.31 -13.60
N LYS A 122 4.47 -9.41 -14.03
CA LYS A 122 4.66 -8.06 -13.48
C LYS A 122 4.70 -8.08 -11.94
N PRO A 123 5.64 -8.85 -11.34
CA PRO A 123 5.85 -8.82 -9.90
C PRO A 123 6.11 -7.39 -9.43
#